data_AF-A0AAU9D1I4-F1
#
_entry.id   AF-A0AAU9D1I4-F1
#
_cell.length_a   1.000
_cell.length_b   1.000
_cell.length_c   1.000
_cell.angle_alpha   90.00
_cell.angle_beta   90.00
_cell.angle_gamma   90.00
#
_symmetry.space_group_name_H-M   'P 1'
#
loop_
_entity.id
_entity.type
_entity.pdbx_description
1 polymer ?
#
loop_
_entity_poly.entity_id
_entity_poly.type
_entity_poly.pdbx_seq_one_letter_code
_entity_poly.pdbx_strand_id
1 'polypeptide(L)'
;MKRAIFILIIQLFPILTFGQSKDSIYSTLLLDKYVNRCIDSLDSIEYLKINNYSKRLDFCNLASCFTFLEAYDKDTLLNQALYVRLEQIARRFYSEGTPVLIHRGGMNSTELCERLNKEGNPYGITYVSLGNACVSYGSMDIGIKKFNEETKRLVDYIATEDRKKKKKEKRGTTKNKTH
;
A
#
# COMPACT_ATOMS: atom_id res chain seq x y z
N MET A 1 48.15 13.33 28.02
CA MET A 1 47.59 12.27 27.15
C MET A 1 46.41 11.51 27.75
N LYS A 2 46.49 10.99 28.98
CA LYS A 2 45.39 10.19 29.60
C LYS A 2 44.03 10.91 29.72
N ARG A 3 44.02 12.24 29.94
CA ARG A 3 42.77 13.04 30.05
C ARG A 3 42.07 13.30 28.70
N ALA A 4 42.83 13.40 27.61
CA ALA A 4 42.26 13.65 26.28
C ALA A 4 41.53 12.41 25.73
N ILE A 5 42.05 11.22 26.00
CA ILE A 5 41.43 9.94 25.64
C ILE A 5 40.08 9.76 26.35
N PHE A 6 39.99 10.16 27.62
CA PHE A 6 38.77 10.03 28.41
C PHE A 6 37.64 10.94 27.91
N ILE A 7 37.97 12.17 27.49
CA ILE A 7 36.98 13.11 26.91
C ILE A 7 36.46 12.58 25.56
N LEU A 8 37.33 11.99 24.74
CA LEU A 8 36.97 11.40 23.45
C LEU A 8 36.02 10.20 23.61
N ILE A 9 36.24 9.36 24.63
CA ILE A 9 35.36 8.22 24.94
C ILE A 9 33.98 8.70 25.44
N ILE A 10 33.93 9.74 26.27
CA ILE A 10 32.67 10.31 26.78
C ILE A 10 31.83 10.94 25.67
N GLN A 11 32.46 11.57 24.67
CA GLN A 11 31.74 12.14 23.54
C GLN A 11 31.22 11.10 22.53
N LEU A 12 31.79 9.90 22.49
CA LEU A 12 31.33 8.81 21.63
C LEU A 12 30.11 8.06 22.21
N PHE A 13 29.93 8.06 23.54
CA PHE A 13 28.80 7.39 24.19
C PHE A 13 27.40 7.90 23.78
N PRO A 14 27.11 9.21 23.71
CA PRO A 14 25.78 9.67 23.34
C PRO A 14 25.43 9.37 21.87
N ILE A 15 26.42 9.22 20.98
CA ILE A 15 26.19 8.90 19.56
C ILE A 15 25.72 7.43 19.41
N LEU A 16 26.09 6.56 20.35
CA LEU A 16 25.66 5.15 20.36
C LEU A 16 24.28 4.94 20.99
N THR A 17 23.81 5.87 21.83
CA THR A 17 22.50 5.73 22.52
C THR A 17 21.33 6.38 21.78
N PHE A 18 21.59 7.15 20.71
CA PHE A 18 20.56 7.50 19.71
C PHE A 18 20.42 6.43 18.61
N GLY A 19 20.83 5.19 18.91
CA GLY A 19 20.42 4.02 18.14
C GLY A 19 18.94 3.78 18.37
N GLN A 20 18.14 4.20 17.40
CA GLN A 20 16.73 3.88 17.16
C GLN A 20 16.16 2.92 18.20
N SER A 21 15.21 3.40 19.02
CA SER A 21 14.25 2.51 19.67
C SER A 21 13.84 1.48 18.63
N LYS A 22 13.84 0.20 19.00
CA LYS A 22 13.28 -0.86 18.16
C LYS A 22 11.81 -0.55 17.94
N ASP A 23 11.52 0.37 17.03
CA ASP A 23 10.27 0.40 16.32
C ASP A 23 10.15 -1.03 15.79
N SER A 24 8.99 -1.64 15.97
CA SER A 24 8.68 -2.96 15.44
C SER A 24 8.56 -2.94 13.90
N ILE A 25 9.51 -2.30 13.22
CA ILE A 25 9.44 -1.71 11.87
C ILE A 25 9.01 -2.72 10.80
N TYR A 26 9.15 -4.03 10.99
CA TYR A 26 9.08 -4.97 9.87
C TYR A 26 7.99 -6.04 9.88
N SER A 27 7.09 -6.09 10.87
CA SER A 27 5.96 -7.03 10.76
C SER A 27 4.77 -6.60 11.60
N THR A 28 4.03 -5.59 11.13
CA THR A 28 2.65 -5.46 11.60
C THR A 28 1.82 -6.57 10.96
N LEU A 29 0.80 -7.06 11.67
CA LEU A 29 -0.12 -8.07 11.14
C LEU A 29 -0.78 -7.61 9.82
N LEU A 30 -0.95 -6.30 9.63
CA LEU A 30 -1.46 -5.72 8.39
C LEU A 30 -0.44 -5.79 7.24
N LEU A 31 0.86 -5.58 7.53
CA LEU A 31 1.91 -5.68 6.51
C LEU A 31 2.01 -7.11 6.00
N ASP A 32 2.01 -8.09 6.89
CA ASP A 32 2.05 -9.50 6.48
C ASP A 32 0.79 -9.88 5.67
N LYS A 33 -0.38 -9.51 6.17
CA LYS A 33 -1.67 -9.85 5.56
C LYS A 33 -1.91 -9.18 4.20
N TYR A 34 -1.47 -7.94 4.00
CA TYR A 34 -1.84 -7.15 2.81
C TYR A 34 -0.65 -6.80 1.92
N VAL A 35 0.57 -6.74 2.44
CA VAL A 35 1.75 -6.34 1.65
C VAL A 35 2.56 -7.56 1.20
N ASN A 36 2.77 -8.53 2.08
CA ASN A 36 3.56 -9.73 1.78
C ASN A 36 2.74 -10.87 1.17
N ARG A 37 1.42 -10.87 1.38
CA ARG A 37 0.52 -11.91 0.85
C ARG A 37 0.54 -11.99 -0.67
N CYS A 38 0.93 -13.15 -1.19
CA CYS A 38 0.83 -13.49 -2.61
C CYS A 38 -0.63 -13.63 -3.02
N ILE A 39 -0.97 -13.03 -4.17
CA ILE A 39 -2.29 -13.11 -4.77
C ILE A 39 -2.27 -14.11 -5.92
N ASP A 40 -3.12 -15.13 -5.80
CA ASP A 40 -3.31 -16.14 -6.83
C ASP A 40 -4.16 -15.61 -8.00
N SER A 41 -4.08 -16.32 -9.13
CA SER A 41 -4.95 -16.10 -10.30
C SER A 41 -4.87 -14.70 -10.92
N LEU A 42 -3.71 -14.05 -10.84
CA LEU A 42 -3.46 -12.80 -11.55
C LEU A 42 -3.17 -13.09 -13.03
N ASP A 43 -3.71 -12.26 -13.94
CA ASP A 43 -3.47 -12.44 -15.37
C ASP A 43 -1.99 -12.36 -15.70
N SER A 44 -1.59 -13.10 -16.73
CA SER A 44 -0.24 -13.04 -17.25
C SER A 44 0.08 -11.64 -17.82
N ILE A 45 1.23 -11.09 -17.45
CA ILE A 45 1.80 -9.91 -18.12
C ILE A 45 3.01 -10.36 -18.93
N GLU A 46 2.94 -10.26 -20.25
CA GLU A 46 3.94 -10.82 -21.17
C GLU A 46 5.36 -10.35 -20.88
N TYR A 47 5.55 -9.06 -20.62
CA TYR A 47 6.86 -8.49 -20.26
C TYR A 47 7.47 -9.17 -19.02
N LEU A 48 6.65 -9.47 -18.01
CA LEU A 48 7.08 -10.17 -16.79
C LEU A 48 7.32 -11.66 -17.01
N LYS A 49 6.98 -12.25 -18.17
CA LYS A 49 7.34 -13.63 -18.50
C LYS A 49 8.71 -13.73 -19.15
N ILE A 50 9.05 -12.75 -19.98
CA ILE A 50 10.23 -12.81 -20.85
C ILE A 50 11.47 -12.17 -20.23
N ASN A 51 11.30 -11.23 -19.29
CA ASN A 51 12.41 -10.52 -18.66
C ASN A 51 13.23 -11.46 -17.74
N ASN A 52 14.56 -11.31 -17.75
CA ASN A 52 15.46 -12.13 -16.93
C ASN A 52 15.28 -11.91 -15.42
N TYR A 53 14.85 -10.71 -15.01
CA TYR A 53 14.57 -10.43 -13.59
C TYR A 53 13.36 -11.20 -13.06
N SER A 54 12.34 -11.33 -13.90
CA SER A 54 11.03 -11.88 -13.53
C SER A 54 10.97 -13.41 -13.60
N LYS A 55 11.94 -14.07 -14.25
CA LYS A 55 12.04 -15.54 -14.26
C LYS A 55 12.26 -16.16 -12.88
N ARG A 56 12.72 -15.38 -11.91
CA ARG A 56 13.04 -15.86 -10.54
C ARG A 56 12.08 -15.36 -9.47
N LEU A 57 11.17 -14.45 -9.83
CA LEU A 57 10.35 -13.74 -8.86
C LEU A 57 8.93 -13.58 -9.39
N ASP A 58 7.99 -14.06 -8.59
CA ASP A 58 6.58 -13.86 -8.82
C ASP A 58 6.16 -12.49 -8.29
N PHE A 59 5.74 -11.60 -9.18
CA PHE A 59 5.16 -10.31 -8.82
C PHE A 59 3.71 -10.46 -8.35
N CYS A 60 3.45 -11.35 -7.41
CA CYS A 60 2.10 -11.66 -6.92
C CYS A 60 1.69 -10.86 -5.68
N ASN A 61 2.61 -10.15 -5.03
CA ASN A 61 2.34 -9.36 -3.83
C ASN A 61 2.85 -7.92 -3.99
N LEU A 62 2.40 -7.03 -3.09
CA LEU A 62 2.80 -5.62 -3.10
C LEU A 62 4.28 -5.43 -2.75
N ALA A 63 4.80 -6.22 -1.81
CA ALA A 63 6.21 -6.14 -1.38
C ALA A 63 7.16 -6.28 -2.57
N SER A 64 7.06 -7.36 -3.32
CA SER A 64 7.89 -7.64 -4.51
C SER A 64 7.73 -6.56 -5.58
N CYS A 65 6.50 -6.07 -5.82
CA CYS A 65 6.29 -4.99 -6.78
C CYS A 65 7.00 -3.70 -6.34
N PHE A 66 6.81 -3.28 -5.09
CA PHE A 66 7.41 -2.04 -4.59
C PHE A 66 8.92 -2.12 -4.47
N THR A 67 9.47 -3.24 -3.98
CA THR A 67 10.92 -3.47 -3.94
C THR A 67 11.56 -3.34 -5.32
N PHE A 68 10.90 -3.83 -6.38
CA PHE A 68 11.44 -3.71 -7.74
C PHE A 68 11.29 -2.31 -8.32
N LEU A 69 10.18 -1.62 -8.06
CA LEU A 69 10.02 -0.23 -8.45
C LEU A 69 11.06 0.68 -7.79
N GLU A 70 11.48 0.37 -6.57
CA GLU A 70 12.54 1.08 -5.86
C GLU A 70 13.93 0.73 -6.42
N ALA A 71 14.22 -0.57 -6.57
CA ALA A 71 15.53 -1.03 -7.05
C ALA A 71 15.81 -0.69 -8.52
N TYR A 72 14.78 -0.62 -9.36
CA TYR A 72 14.87 -0.44 -10.80
C TYR A 72 14.08 0.78 -11.29
N ASP A 73 14.13 1.88 -10.54
CA ASP A 73 13.40 3.13 -10.83
C ASP A 73 13.56 3.67 -12.27
N LYS A 74 14.67 3.35 -12.95
CA LYS A 74 14.95 3.81 -14.31
C LYS A 74 14.46 2.86 -15.43
N ASP A 75 14.05 1.63 -15.12
CA ASP A 75 13.54 0.68 -16.11
C ASP A 75 12.06 0.95 -16.40
N THR A 76 11.81 1.78 -17.41
CA THR A 76 10.45 2.24 -17.74
C THR A 76 9.52 1.11 -18.15
N LEU A 77 10.02 0.08 -18.85
CA LEU A 77 9.20 -1.05 -19.31
C LEU A 77 8.83 -1.98 -18.15
N LEU A 78 9.80 -2.27 -17.27
CA LEU A 78 9.53 -3.00 -16.03
C LEU A 78 8.53 -2.23 -15.16
N ASN A 79 8.73 -0.93 -14.99
CA ASN A 79 7.86 -0.13 -14.12
C ASN A 79 6.44 -0.06 -14.68
N GLN A 80 6.27 0.06 -16.01
CA GLN A 80 4.94 -0.04 -16.64
C GLN A 80 4.27 -1.39 -16.39
N ALA A 81 5.00 -2.49 -16.52
CA ALA A 81 4.48 -3.82 -16.25
C ALA A 81 4.10 -4.01 -14.77
N LEU A 82 4.89 -3.46 -13.85
CA LEU A 82 4.59 -3.48 -12.41
C LEU A 82 3.40 -2.59 -12.05
N TYR A 83 3.19 -1.47 -12.74
CA TYR A 83 1.99 -0.65 -12.57
C TYR A 83 0.71 -1.41 -12.95
N VAL A 84 0.71 -2.11 -14.09
CA VAL A 84 -0.41 -2.98 -14.48
C VAL A 84 -0.64 -4.07 -13.44
N ARG A 85 0.45 -4.66 -12.93
CA ARG A 85 0.36 -5.68 -11.86
C ARG A 85 -0.28 -5.12 -10.59
N LEU A 86 0.12 -3.92 -10.16
CA LEU A 86 -0.44 -3.26 -8.99
C LEU A 86 -1.94 -2.99 -9.15
N GLU A 87 -2.40 -2.59 -10.34
CA GLU A 87 -3.83 -2.44 -10.63
C GLU A 87 -4.59 -3.79 -10.51
N GLN A 88 -4.01 -4.88 -11.00
CA GLN A 88 -4.61 -6.23 -10.83
C GLN A 88 -4.71 -6.64 -9.36
N ILE A 89 -3.67 -6.36 -8.57
CA ILE A 89 -3.66 -6.62 -7.12
C ILE A 89 -4.74 -5.77 -6.42
N ALA A 90 -4.88 -4.48 -6.77
CA ALA A 90 -5.92 -3.61 -6.22
C ALA A 90 -7.34 -4.15 -6.50
N ARG A 91 -7.58 -4.57 -7.75
CA ARG A 91 -8.85 -5.21 -8.15
C ARG A 91 -9.13 -6.47 -7.36
N ARG A 92 -8.10 -7.28 -7.09
CA ARG A 92 -8.27 -8.48 -6.29
C ARG A 92 -8.66 -8.15 -4.85
N PHE A 93 -7.93 -7.27 -4.18
CA PHE A 93 -8.25 -6.84 -2.82
C PHE A 93 -9.69 -6.34 -2.70
N TYR A 94 -10.12 -5.55 -3.68
CA TYR A 94 -11.49 -5.10 -3.77
C TYR A 94 -12.50 -6.25 -3.96
N SER A 95 -12.23 -7.19 -4.87
CA SER A 95 -13.10 -8.34 -5.12
C SER A 95 -13.24 -9.28 -3.91
N GLU A 96 -12.24 -9.30 -3.04
CA GLU A 96 -12.25 -10.05 -1.77
C GLU A 96 -12.99 -9.31 -0.64
N GLY A 97 -13.54 -8.12 -0.92
CA GLY A 97 -14.24 -7.29 0.06
C GLY A 97 -13.31 -6.54 1.01
N THR A 98 -12.02 -6.47 0.71
CA THR A 98 -11.02 -5.79 1.53
C THR A 98 -10.24 -4.76 0.70
N PRO A 99 -10.87 -3.66 0.23
CA PRO A 99 -10.16 -2.62 -0.49
C PRO A 99 -9.02 -2.05 0.37
N VAL A 100 -7.82 -1.96 -0.19
CA VAL A 100 -6.62 -1.50 0.53
C VAL A 100 -6.17 -0.16 0.01
N LEU A 101 -5.86 0.77 0.92
CA LEU A 101 -5.11 1.99 0.62
C LEU A 101 -3.76 1.96 1.32
N ILE A 102 -2.71 2.16 0.55
CA ILE A 102 -1.34 2.24 1.05
C ILE A 102 -1.06 3.67 1.46
N HIS A 103 -0.78 3.89 2.74
CA HIS A 103 -0.27 5.16 3.21
C HIS A 103 1.24 5.16 3.09
N ARG A 104 1.75 6.22 2.47
CA ARG A 104 3.18 6.43 2.29
C ARG A 104 3.83 6.51 3.68
N GLY A 105 5.02 5.95 3.79
CA GLY A 105 5.78 5.99 5.03
C GLY A 105 6.06 7.41 5.51
N GLY A 106 6.62 7.49 6.71
CA GLY A 106 6.92 8.74 7.40
C GLY A 106 6.65 8.62 8.90
N MET A 107 7.15 9.60 9.66
CA MET A 107 6.97 9.64 11.11
C MET A 107 5.47 9.58 11.44
N ASN A 108 5.06 8.56 12.20
CA ASN A 108 3.68 8.28 12.63
C ASN A 108 2.72 7.74 11.55
N SER A 109 3.22 7.29 10.40
CA SER A 109 2.38 6.70 9.34
C SER A 109 1.59 5.46 9.81
N THR A 110 2.20 4.63 10.66
CA THR A 110 1.56 3.44 11.26
C THR A 110 0.42 3.84 12.20
N GLU A 111 0.66 4.77 13.11
CA GLU A 111 -0.34 5.27 14.06
C GLU A 111 -1.53 5.90 13.32
N LEU A 112 -1.27 6.66 12.24
CA LEU A 112 -2.31 7.21 11.40
C LEU A 112 -3.16 6.11 10.75
N CYS A 113 -2.55 5.06 10.18
CA CYS A 113 -3.30 3.95 9.59
C CYS A 113 -4.14 3.20 10.63
N GLU A 114 -3.58 2.95 11.82
CA GLU A 114 -4.32 2.32 12.93
C GLU A 114 -5.54 3.15 13.34
N ARG A 115 -5.39 4.46 13.45
CA ARG A 115 -6.51 5.37 13.73
C ARG A 115 -7.56 5.33 12.62
N LEU A 116 -7.16 5.44 11.36
CA LEU A 116 -8.08 5.41 10.21
C LEU A 116 -8.82 4.07 10.08
N ASN A 117 -8.21 2.96 10.52
CA ASN A 117 -8.85 1.65 10.56
C ASN A 117 -9.82 1.48 11.74
N LYS A 118 -9.64 2.24 12.83
CA LYS A 118 -10.57 2.27 13.98
C LYS A 118 -11.75 3.20 13.73
N GLU A 119 -11.53 4.27 12.98
CA GLU A 119 -12.60 5.15 12.52
C GLU A 119 -13.51 4.37 11.56
N GLY A 120 -14.81 4.31 11.86
CA GLY A 120 -15.76 3.60 11.02
C GLY A 120 -15.79 4.20 9.61
N ASN A 121 -15.21 3.51 8.63
CA ASN A 121 -15.26 3.93 7.25
C ASN A 121 -16.36 3.14 6.49
N PRO A 122 -17.25 3.83 5.75
CA PRO A 122 -18.47 3.23 5.20
C PRO A 122 -18.23 2.25 4.05
N TYR A 123 -16.98 2.09 3.61
CA TYR A 123 -16.62 1.28 2.45
C TYR A 123 -15.66 0.13 2.78
N GLY A 124 -15.40 -0.14 4.07
CA GLY A 124 -14.53 -1.25 4.50
C GLY A 124 -13.07 -1.11 4.05
N ILE A 125 -12.59 0.10 3.79
CA ILE A 125 -11.23 0.39 3.38
C ILE A 125 -10.27 0.03 4.51
N THR A 126 -9.24 -0.75 4.18
CA THR A 126 -8.12 -1.01 5.08
C THR A 126 -6.94 -0.13 4.70
N TYR A 127 -6.51 0.70 5.65
CA TYR A 127 -5.33 1.56 5.53
C TYR A 127 -4.10 0.81 6.01
N VAL A 128 -3.07 0.72 5.17
CA VAL A 128 -1.83 0.00 5.48
C VAL A 128 -0.65 0.94 5.32
N SER A 129 0.17 1.06 6.36
CA SER A 129 1.44 1.79 6.29
C SER A 129 2.55 0.86 5.80
N LEU A 130 3.44 1.36 4.95
CA LEU A 130 4.71 0.70 4.62
C LEU A 130 5.81 0.95 5.68
N GLY A 131 5.45 1.53 6.82
CA GLY A 131 6.34 1.80 7.94
C GLY A 131 7.02 3.17 7.89
N ASN A 132 8.00 3.37 8.77
CA ASN A 132 8.79 4.61 8.87
C ASN A 132 9.86 4.68 7.77
N ALA A 133 9.46 4.59 6.51
CA ALA A 133 10.34 4.86 5.38
C ALA A 133 10.59 6.38 5.32
N CYS A 134 11.78 6.82 5.72
CA CYS A 134 12.13 8.24 5.75
C CYS A 134 12.21 8.88 4.36
N VAL A 135 12.27 8.07 3.30
CA VAL A 135 12.40 8.56 1.92
C VAL A 135 11.83 7.50 0.95
N SER A 136 10.83 7.87 0.16
CA SER A 136 10.44 7.14 -1.06
C SER A 136 10.45 8.17 -2.18
N TYR A 137 11.06 7.87 -3.32
CA TYR A 137 11.05 8.72 -4.51
C TYR A 137 10.92 7.87 -5.77
N GLY A 138 10.56 8.50 -6.89
CA GLY A 138 10.53 7.84 -8.19
C GLY A 138 9.34 6.89 -8.39
N SER A 139 9.61 5.76 -9.02
CA SER A 139 8.65 4.82 -9.57
C SER A 139 7.84 4.09 -8.49
N MET A 140 8.40 3.91 -7.29
CA MET A 140 7.64 3.38 -6.15
C MET A 140 6.47 4.30 -5.77
N ASP A 141 6.66 5.62 -5.79
CA ASP A 141 5.61 6.58 -5.47
C ASP A 141 4.48 6.54 -6.50
N ILE A 142 4.87 6.49 -7.77
CA ILE A 142 3.94 6.35 -8.89
C ILE A 142 3.16 5.03 -8.75
N GLY A 143 3.84 3.94 -8.37
CA GLY A 143 3.21 2.65 -8.11
C GLY A 143 2.16 2.71 -6.99
N ILE A 144 2.52 3.28 -5.84
CA ILE A 144 1.60 3.49 -4.70
C ILE A 144 0.40 4.34 -5.13
N LYS A 145 0.65 5.43 -5.86
CA LYS A 145 -0.39 6.31 -6.37
C LYS A 145 -1.36 5.56 -7.28
N LYS A 146 -0.85 4.80 -8.26
CA LYS A 146 -1.67 4.02 -9.20
C LYS A 146 -2.49 2.95 -8.50
N PHE A 147 -1.89 2.21 -7.57
CA PHE A 147 -2.60 1.24 -6.74
C PHE A 147 -3.77 1.90 -5.99
N ASN A 148 -3.49 3.02 -5.31
CA ASN A 148 -4.50 3.74 -4.54
C ASN A 148 -5.59 4.38 -5.42
N GLU A 149 -5.24 4.91 -6.59
CA GLU A 149 -6.19 5.45 -7.56
C GLU A 149 -7.14 4.37 -8.07
N GLU A 150 -6.64 3.18 -8.36
CA GLU A 150 -7.47 2.05 -8.78
C GLU A 150 -8.41 1.60 -7.66
N THR A 151 -7.91 1.45 -6.43
CA THR A 151 -8.78 1.14 -5.27
C THR A 151 -9.88 2.20 -5.10
N LYS A 152 -9.54 3.49 -5.14
CA LYS A 152 -10.52 4.58 -5.00
C LYS A 152 -11.55 4.55 -6.11
N ARG A 153 -11.12 4.35 -7.36
CA ARG A 153 -12.01 4.24 -8.52
C ARG A 153 -13.04 3.12 -8.34
N LEU A 154 -12.61 1.96 -7.83
CA LEU A 154 -13.48 0.81 -7.57
C LEU A 154 -14.48 1.09 -6.43
N VAL A 155 -14.03 1.73 -5.36
CA VAL A 155 -14.90 2.11 -4.22
C VAL A 155 -15.92 3.17 -4.63
N ASP A 156 -15.49 4.23 -5.31
CA ASP A 156 -16.36 5.32 -5.76
C ASP A 156 -17.41 4.85 -6.75
N TYR A 157 -17.06 3.91 -7.64
CA TYR A 157 -18.01 3.31 -8.58
C TYR A 157 -19.23 2.71 -7.85
N ILE A 158 -19.02 1.88 -6.82
CA ILE A 158 -20.13 1.33 -6.03
C ILE A 158 -20.89 2.42 -5.26
N ALA A 159 -20.19 3.38 -4.66
CA ALA A 159 -20.85 4.48 -3.96
C ALA A 159 -21.83 5.24 -4.88
N THR A 160 -21.50 5.38 -6.17
CA THR A 160 -22.41 5.98 -7.15
C THR A 160 -23.57 5.06 -7.55
N GLU A 161 -23.33 3.77 -7.74
CA GLU A 161 -24.38 2.80 -8.09
C GLU A 161 -25.39 2.59 -6.95
N ASP A 162 -24.93 2.51 -5.70
CA ASP A 162 -25.79 2.43 -4.52
C ASP A 162 -26.70 3.66 -4.38
N ARG A 163 -26.16 4.85 -4.65
CA ARG A 163 -26.95 6.09 -4.68
C ARG A 163 -28.00 6.07 -5.78
N LYS A 164 -27.68 5.53 -6.97
CA LYS A 164 -28.64 5.39 -8.07
C LYS A 164 -29.75 4.40 -7.72
N LYS A 165 -29.42 3.24 -7.12
CA LYS A 165 -30.41 2.23 -6.70
C LYS A 165 -31.37 2.77 -5.65
N LYS A 166 -30.86 3.43 -4.60
CA LYS A 166 -31.67 4.09 -3.55
C LYS A 166 -32.59 5.18 -4.12
N LYS A 167 -32.14 5.94 -5.14
CA LYS A 167 -32.99 6.92 -5.83
C LYS A 167 -34.10 6.27 -6.66
N LYS A 168 -33.86 5.11 -7.29
CA LYS A 168 -34.87 4.35 -8.05
C LYS A 168 -35.93 3.77 -7.12
N GLU A 169 -35.53 3.15 -6.01
CA GLU A 169 -36.46 2.59 -5.01
C GLU A 169 -37.38 3.68 -4.43
N LYS A 170 -36.82 4.83 -4.02
CA LYS A 170 -37.62 5.97 -3.52
C LYS A 170 -38.62 6.53 -4.54
N ARG A 171 -38.35 6.42 -5.84
CA ARG A 171 -39.29 6.86 -6.90
C ARG A 171 -40.36 5.81 -7.22
N GLY A 172 -40.07 4.53 -6.97
CA GLY A 172 -41.04 3.44 -7.11
C GLY A 172 -42.08 3.43 -5.98
N THR A 173 -41.69 3.72 -4.74
CA THR A 173 -42.60 3.68 -3.58
C THR A 173 -43.64 4.81 -3.59
N THR A 174 -43.36 5.95 -4.23
CA THR A 174 -44.30 7.09 -4.29
C THR A 174 -45.44 6.88 -5.29
N LYS A 175 -45.33 5.91 -6.23
CA LYS A 175 -46.39 5.63 -7.21
C LYS A 175 -47.48 4.67 -6.71
N ASN A 176 -47.30 4.00 -5.58
CA ASN A 176 -48.25 3.01 -5.05
C ASN A 176 -49.07 3.49 -3.83
N LYS A 177 -49.12 4.81 -3.56
CA LYS A 177 -49.89 5.38 -2.43
C LYS A 177 -51.11 6.21 -2.85
N THR A 178 -51.54 6.09 -4.11
CA THR A 178 -52.78 6.69 -4.62
C THR A 178 -53.67 5.58 -5.17
N HIS A 179 -54.37 4.89 -4.27
CA HIS A 179 -55.66 4.26 -4.56
C HIS A 179 -56.43 4.09 -3.26
#